data_AF-A0A432UEU7-F1
#
_entry.id   AF-A0A432UEU7-F1
#
_cell.length_a   1.000
_cell.length_b   1.000
_cell.length_c   1.000
_cell.angle_alpha   90.00
_cell.angle_beta   90.00
_cell.angle_gamma   90.00
#
_symmetry.space_group_name_H-M   'P 1'
#
loop_
_entity.id
_entity.type
_entity.pdbx_description
1 polymer ?
#
loop_
_entity_poly.entity_id
_entity_poly.type
_entity_poly.pdbx_seq_one_letter_code
_entity_poly.pdbx_strand_id
1 'polypeptide(L)'
;MIFRLTPNRLTLLRILLLPLACVLLYGGPRMKLTAVGVGSLLGFTDYLDGWLARRTRPSRLGALLDPVADKIFVAAVYLLLVHLRYFPYFPVALLLLREILVGGLRGRGRRLEVWPLARIKTAFQMVGAGLVILAFVLFGSPAARSFGAFAAWLAAALTWISAWPYLNLGLRGLSGKEALSLGKEILPPIFLLVLFPLAGSLWWLPFAGLVLYFPLTLVNSLFSGLAEGPDSRGVVSSTEDR
;
A
#
# COMPACT_ATOMS: atom_id res chain seq x y z
N MET A 1 -3.10 28.78 -19.00
CA MET A 1 -2.57 27.44 -19.33
C MET A 1 -3.24 26.43 -18.39
N ILE A 2 -4.37 25.87 -18.80
CA ILE A 2 -5.25 25.09 -17.91
C ILE A 2 -4.60 23.72 -17.65
N PHE A 3 -4.30 23.45 -16.39
CA PHE A 3 -3.79 22.15 -15.91
C PHE A 3 -4.76 21.04 -16.31
N ARG A 4 -4.45 20.29 -17.37
CA ARG A 4 -5.10 19.00 -17.60
C ARG A 4 -4.60 18.05 -16.52
N LEU A 5 -5.41 17.82 -15.49
CA LEU A 5 -5.19 16.76 -14.52
C LEU A 5 -5.27 15.42 -15.27
N THR A 6 -4.15 14.70 -15.33
CA THR A 6 -4.11 13.32 -15.81
C THR A 6 -3.87 12.41 -14.61
N PRO A 7 -4.40 11.17 -14.60
CA PRO A 7 -4.26 10.27 -13.46
C PRO A 7 -2.81 10.12 -12.98
N ASN A 8 -1.86 10.08 -13.92
CA ASN A 8 -0.43 10.00 -13.63
C ASN A 8 0.09 11.16 -12.76
N ARG A 9 -0.40 12.39 -12.98
CA ARG A 9 0.11 13.58 -12.26
C ARG A 9 -0.34 13.58 -10.81
N LEU A 10 -1.52 13.03 -10.53
CA LEU A 10 -2.06 12.89 -9.19
C LEU A 10 -1.36 11.76 -8.42
N THR A 11 -1.07 10.62 -9.06
CA THR A 11 -0.21 9.58 -8.45
C THR A 11 1.19 10.12 -8.13
N LEU A 12 1.79 10.90 -9.05
CA LEU A 12 3.12 11.49 -8.85
C LEU A 12 3.13 12.55 -7.75
N LEU A 13 2.06 13.36 -7.68
CA LEU A 13 1.84 14.30 -6.59
C LEU A 13 1.74 13.56 -5.24
N ARG A 14 1.09 12.40 -5.19
CA ARG A 14 1.00 11.58 -3.97
C ARG A 14 2.36 11.09 -3.51
N ILE A 15 3.18 10.59 -4.42
CA ILE A 15 4.54 10.14 -4.11
C ILE A 15 5.39 11.31 -3.59
N LEU A 16 5.21 12.52 -4.13
CA LEU A 16 5.95 13.71 -3.73
C LEU A 16 5.49 14.32 -2.39
N LEU A 17 4.19 14.36 -2.14
CA LEU A 17 3.61 14.97 -0.94
C LEU A 17 3.58 14.03 0.27
N LEU A 18 3.69 12.71 0.06
CA LEU A 18 3.72 11.73 1.14
C LEU A 18 4.90 11.97 2.12
N PRO A 19 6.16 12.15 1.67
CA PRO A 19 7.26 12.53 2.56
C PRO A 19 6.99 13.80 3.36
N LEU A 20 6.37 14.80 2.73
CA LEU A 20 5.98 16.04 3.42
C LEU A 20 4.99 15.77 4.54
N ALA A 21 3.94 14.96 4.28
CA ALA A 21 2.98 14.56 5.31
C ALA A 21 3.67 13.82 6.47
N CYS A 22 4.63 12.94 6.18
CA CYS A 22 5.42 12.23 7.19
C CYS A 22 6.26 13.19 8.05
N VAL A 23 6.97 14.15 7.44
CA VAL A 23 7.79 15.13 8.17
C VAL A 23 6.93 16.00 9.08
N LEU A 24 5.76 16.42 8.62
CA LEU A 24 4.84 17.25 9.40
C LEU A 24 4.35 16.57 10.70
N LEU A 25 4.31 15.22 10.75
CA LEU A 25 3.89 14.47 11.95
C LEU A 25 4.86 14.60 13.13
N TYR A 26 6.14 14.91 12.88
CA TYR A 26 7.13 15.16 13.93
C TYR A 26 6.98 16.53 14.58
N GLY A 27 6.17 17.42 14.00
CA GLY A 27 5.98 18.77 14.47
C GLY A 27 5.02 18.92 15.65
N GLY A 28 4.75 20.17 16.01
CA GLY A 28 3.74 20.51 17.01
C GLY A 28 2.30 20.25 16.54
N PRO A 29 1.29 20.53 17.39
CA PRO A 29 -0.12 20.28 17.08
C PRO A 29 -0.59 20.88 15.74
N ARG A 30 -0.16 22.11 15.42
CA ARG A 30 -0.49 22.78 14.15
C ARG A 30 0.05 22.01 12.94
N MET A 31 1.29 21.53 13.00
CA MET A 31 1.91 20.75 11.92
C MET A 31 1.22 19.39 11.76
N LYS A 32 0.82 18.75 12.86
CA LYS A 32 0.03 17.50 12.82
C LYS A 32 -1.34 17.70 12.19
N LEU A 33 -2.02 18.83 12.46
CA LEU A 33 -3.25 19.20 11.77
C LEU A 33 -3.00 19.44 10.27
N THR A 34 -1.91 20.11 9.91
CA THR A 34 -1.50 20.25 8.51
C THR A 34 -1.22 18.89 7.86
N ALA A 35 -0.59 17.95 8.57
CA ALA A 35 -0.35 16.59 8.09
C ALA A 35 -1.67 15.85 7.79
N VAL A 36 -2.67 16.00 8.66
CA VAL A 36 -4.03 15.46 8.42
C VAL A 36 -4.65 16.12 7.19
N GLY A 37 -4.58 17.44 7.05
CA GLY A 37 -5.10 18.14 5.87
C GLY A 37 -4.44 17.70 4.57
N VAL A 38 -3.10 17.59 4.56
CA VAL A 38 -2.33 17.08 3.40
C VAL A 38 -2.72 15.62 3.13
N GLY A 39 -2.79 14.77 4.15
CA GLY A 39 -3.20 13.37 4.02
C GLY A 39 -4.63 13.20 3.49
N SER A 40 -5.57 14.04 3.93
CA SER A 40 -6.94 14.07 3.42
C SER A 40 -6.99 14.52 1.97
N LEU A 41 -6.21 15.54 1.59
CA LEU A 41 -6.08 15.96 0.19
C LEU A 41 -5.53 14.82 -0.67
N LEU A 42 -4.52 14.09 -0.17
CA LEU A 42 -3.96 12.92 -0.86
C LEU A 42 -4.99 11.81 -1.05
N GLY A 43 -5.75 11.46 -0.03
CA GLY A 43 -6.84 10.48 -0.16
C GLY A 43 -7.95 10.93 -1.11
N PHE A 44 -8.26 12.23 -1.13
CA PHE A 44 -9.23 12.78 -2.06
C PHE A 44 -8.75 12.73 -3.52
N THR A 45 -7.45 12.94 -3.76
CA THR A 45 -6.88 12.82 -5.11
C THR A 45 -6.99 11.39 -5.66
N ASP A 46 -6.88 10.35 -4.81
CA ASP A 46 -7.10 8.96 -5.21
C ASP A 46 -8.52 8.68 -5.70
N TYR A 47 -9.49 9.20 -4.96
CA TYR A 47 -10.89 9.07 -5.34
C TYR A 47 -11.17 9.76 -6.70
N LEU A 48 -10.58 10.94 -6.91
CA LEU A 48 -10.68 11.67 -8.16
C LEU A 48 -9.99 10.94 -9.32
N ASP A 49 -8.82 10.34 -9.11
CA ASP A 49 -8.13 9.51 -10.10
C ASP A 49 -8.98 8.34 -10.54
N GLY A 50 -9.57 7.61 -9.60
CA GLY A 50 -10.46 6.50 -9.89
C GLY A 50 -11.71 6.94 -10.68
N TRP A 51 -12.21 8.15 -10.45
CA TRP A 51 -13.32 8.72 -11.22
C TRP A 51 -12.90 9.15 -12.63
N LEU A 52 -11.72 9.76 -12.78
CA LEU A 52 -11.21 10.26 -14.05
C LEU A 52 -10.71 9.12 -14.95
N ALA A 53 -10.12 8.07 -14.39
CA ALA A 53 -9.67 6.88 -15.10
C ALA A 53 -10.83 6.08 -15.73
N ARG A 54 -12.07 6.20 -15.19
CA ARG A 54 -13.26 5.63 -15.84
C ARG A 54 -13.71 6.41 -17.08
N ARG A 55 -13.19 7.62 -17.28
CA ARG A 55 -13.58 8.54 -18.36
C ARG A 55 -12.43 8.85 -19.33
N THR A 56 -11.24 8.32 -19.09
CA THR A 56 -10.02 8.59 -19.87
C THR A 56 -9.21 7.30 -20.06
N ARG A 57 -8.40 7.19 -21.13
CA ARG A 57 -7.48 6.06 -21.30
C ARG A 57 -6.32 6.18 -20.29
N PRO A 58 -6.16 5.25 -19.33
CA PRO A 58 -5.03 5.28 -18.42
C PRO A 58 -3.73 4.99 -19.18
N SER A 59 -2.64 5.64 -18.77
CA SER A 59 -1.32 5.32 -19.33
C SER A 59 -0.77 4.02 -18.74
N ARG A 60 0.07 3.29 -19.49
CA ARG A 60 0.74 2.07 -19.00
C ARG A 60 1.59 2.33 -17.75
N LEU A 61 2.25 3.48 -17.69
CA LEU A 61 3.08 3.88 -16.54
C LEU A 61 2.23 4.20 -15.31
N GLY A 62 1.13 4.93 -15.46
CA GLY A 62 0.22 5.24 -14.35
C GLY A 62 -0.40 4.00 -13.74
N ALA A 63 -0.86 3.06 -14.57
CA ALA A 63 -1.42 1.78 -14.11
C ALA A 63 -0.42 0.92 -13.31
N LEU A 64 0.88 1.10 -13.58
CA LEU A 64 1.96 0.40 -12.90
C LEU A 64 2.39 1.11 -11.60
N LEU A 65 2.39 2.45 -11.60
CA LEU A 65 2.77 3.27 -10.44
C LEU A 65 1.69 3.28 -9.35
N ASP A 66 0.42 3.17 -9.71
CA ASP A 66 -0.70 3.31 -8.78
C ASP A 66 -0.71 2.25 -7.65
N PRO A 67 -0.57 0.94 -7.92
CA PRO A 67 -0.47 -0.07 -6.86
C PRO A 67 0.79 0.05 -5.99
N VAL A 68 1.85 0.67 -6.52
CA VAL A 68 3.11 0.87 -5.80
C VAL A 68 2.99 2.07 -4.88
N ALA A 69 2.43 3.18 -5.36
CA ALA A 69 2.16 4.36 -4.54
C ALA A 69 1.25 4.04 -3.34
N ASP A 70 0.23 3.19 -3.52
CA ASP A 70 -0.65 2.73 -2.45
C ASP A 70 0.13 1.97 -1.35
N LYS A 71 0.98 1.03 -1.74
CA LYS A 71 1.82 0.26 -0.78
C LYS A 71 2.83 1.14 -0.04
N ILE A 72 3.47 2.08 -0.74
CA ILE A 72 4.39 3.05 -0.14
C ILE A 72 3.62 3.91 0.88
N PHE A 73 2.43 4.39 0.53
CA PHE A 73 1.61 5.22 1.41
C PHE A 73 1.26 4.48 2.71
N VAL A 74 0.69 3.27 2.58
CA VAL A 74 0.31 2.47 3.76
C VAL A 74 1.52 2.14 4.61
N ALA A 75 2.64 1.68 4.02
CA ALA A 75 3.86 1.37 4.75
C ALA A 75 4.45 2.59 5.45
N ALA A 76 4.63 3.69 4.74
CA ALA A 76 5.27 4.90 5.27
C ALA A 76 4.45 5.54 6.39
N VAL A 77 3.15 5.74 6.18
CA VAL A 77 2.29 6.41 7.17
C VAL A 77 2.11 5.53 8.41
N TYR A 78 1.76 4.24 8.23
CA TYR A 78 1.43 3.41 9.39
C TYR A 78 2.64 3.05 10.23
N LEU A 79 3.78 2.70 9.62
CA LEU A 79 5.00 2.42 10.39
C LEU A 79 5.49 3.67 11.13
N LEU A 80 5.35 4.85 10.53
CA LEU A 80 5.65 6.11 11.19
C LEU A 80 4.72 6.36 12.38
N LEU A 81 3.42 6.10 12.25
CA LEU A 81 2.47 6.20 13.35
C LEU A 81 2.76 5.18 14.47
N VAL A 82 3.30 4.00 14.15
CA VAL A 82 3.80 3.06 15.16
C VAL A 82 5.02 3.64 15.88
N HIS A 83 5.97 4.21 15.14
CA HIS A 83 7.15 4.86 15.70
C HIS A 83 6.77 6.00 16.66
N LEU A 84 5.78 6.82 16.27
CA LEU A 84 5.22 7.89 17.09
C LEU A 84 4.35 7.41 18.26
N ARG A 85 4.16 6.09 18.42
CA ARG A 85 3.32 5.44 19.45
C ARG A 85 1.83 5.75 19.32
N TYR A 86 1.38 6.12 18.12
CA TYR A 86 -0.03 6.39 17.82
C TYR A 86 -0.79 5.11 17.52
N PHE A 87 -0.10 4.14 16.91
CA PHE A 87 -0.61 2.79 16.70
C PHE A 87 0.25 1.74 17.40
N PRO A 88 -0.37 0.66 17.92
CA PRO A 88 0.38 -0.54 18.31
C PRO A 88 0.95 -1.24 17.09
N TYR A 89 2.15 -1.80 17.24
CA TYR A 89 2.89 -2.43 16.14
C TYR A 89 2.17 -3.63 15.52
N PHE A 90 1.66 -4.56 16.34
CA PHE A 90 1.11 -5.83 15.85
C PHE A 90 -0.05 -5.71 14.83
N PRO A 91 -1.11 -4.91 15.04
CA PRO A 91 -2.14 -4.76 14.02
C PRO A 91 -1.64 -4.08 12.75
N VAL A 92 -0.65 -3.18 12.86
CA VAL A 92 -0.01 -2.57 11.69
C VAL A 92 0.82 -3.59 10.91
N ALA A 93 1.57 -4.46 11.60
CA ALA A 93 2.30 -5.55 10.98
C ALA A 93 1.34 -6.51 10.25
N LEU A 94 0.19 -6.83 10.85
CA LEU A 94 -0.85 -7.64 10.20
C LEU A 94 -1.43 -6.97 8.94
N LEU A 95 -1.65 -5.65 8.96
CA LEU A 95 -2.09 -4.89 7.79
C LEU A 95 -1.06 -4.99 6.66
N LEU A 96 0.23 -4.77 6.95
CA LEU A 96 1.30 -4.81 5.95
C LEU A 96 1.55 -6.22 5.43
N LEU A 97 1.53 -7.23 6.30
CA LEU A 97 1.67 -8.63 5.92
C LEU A 97 0.61 -9.03 4.88
N ARG A 98 -0.64 -8.60 5.10
CA ARG A 98 -1.72 -8.86 4.14
C ARG A 98 -1.45 -8.18 2.79
N GLU A 99 -0.99 -6.94 2.77
CA GLU A 99 -0.68 -6.24 1.51
C GLU A 99 0.46 -6.90 0.73
N ILE A 100 1.46 -7.44 1.43
CA ILE A 100 2.55 -8.24 0.83
C ILE A 100 1.99 -9.52 0.22
N LEU A 101 1.22 -10.30 0.98
CA LEU A 101 0.70 -11.60 0.55
C LEU A 101 -0.30 -11.48 -0.61
N VAL A 102 -1.33 -10.64 -0.45
CA VAL A 102 -2.37 -10.45 -1.48
C VAL A 102 -1.76 -9.77 -2.71
N GLY A 103 -0.80 -8.86 -2.52
CA GLY A 103 -0.06 -8.23 -3.61
C GLY A 103 0.71 -9.23 -4.47
N GLY A 104 1.49 -10.13 -3.83
CA GLY A 104 2.27 -11.15 -4.53
C GLY A 104 1.40 -12.16 -5.29
N LEU A 105 0.24 -12.53 -4.74
CA LEU A 105 -0.72 -13.42 -5.41
C LEU A 105 -1.37 -12.77 -6.64
N ARG A 106 -1.73 -11.48 -6.55
CA ARG A 106 -2.34 -10.74 -7.68
C ARG A 106 -1.38 -10.55 -8.86
N GLY A 107 -0.07 -10.43 -8.59
CA GLY A 107 0.96 -10.30 -9.63
C GLY A 107 1.05 -11.51 -10.57
N ARG A 108 0.54 -12.68 -10.16
CA ARG A 108 0.63 -13.95 -10.91
C ARG A 108 -0.64 -14.27 -11.71
N GLY A 109 -1.30 -13.25 -12.25
CA GLY A 109 -2.43 -13.43 -13.17
C GLY A 109 -3.73 -13.96 -12.53
N ARG A 110 -3.76 -14.16 -11.20
CA ARG A 110 -4.98 -14.54 -10.49
C ARG A 110 -5.89 -13.33 -10.32
N ARG A 111 -6.68 -13.06 -11.36
CA ARG A 111 -7.78 -12.09 -11.34
C ARG A 111 -8.86 -12.61 -10.39
N LEU A 112 -8.67 -12.33 -9.12
CA LEU A 112 -9.68 -12.55 -8.10
C LEU A 112 -10.59 -11.32 -8.15
N GLU A 113 -11.89 -11.53 -8.39
CA GLU A 113 -12.87 -10.46 -8.46
C GLU A 113 -12.77 -9.55 -7.23
N VAL A 114 -12.74 -8.24 -7.46
CA VAL A 114 -12.55 -7.25 -6.42
C VAL A 114 -13.86 -7.14 -5.63
N TRP A 115 -13.91 -7.78 -4.48
CA TRP A 115 -15.04 -7.68 -3.55
C TRP A 115 -15.23 -6.21 -3.09
N PRO A 116 -16.48 -5.72 -2.93
CA PRO A 116 -16.78 -4.36 -2.47
C PRO A 116 -16.08 -3.96 -1.17
N LEU A 117 -15.80 -4.94 -0.30
CA LEU A 117 -15.03 -4.79 0.93
C LEU A 117 -13.64 -4.16 0.72
N ALA A 118 -13.04 -4.32 -0.46
CA ALA A 118 -11.76 -3.74 -0.82
C ALA A 118 -11.78 -2.21 -0.99
N ARG A 119 -12.95 -1.59 -1.17
CA ARG A 119 -13.10 -0.11 -1.16
C ARG A 119 -13.30 0.42 0.25
N ILE A 120 -14.03 -0.33 1.08
CA ILE A 120 -14.28 0.03 2.48
C ILE A 120 -12.96 0.02 3.27
N LYS A 121 -12.07 -0.95 3.04
CA LYS A 121 -10.76 -0.99 3.72
C LYS A 121 -9.93 0.28 3.51
N THR A 122 -9.92 0.83 2.30
CA THR A 122 -9.04 1.96 1.94
C THR A 122 -9.57 3.24 2.59
N ALA A 123 -10.89 3.41 2.61
CA ALA A 123 -11.55 4.48 3.35
C ALA A 123 -11.23 4.38 4.85
N PHE A 124 -11.34 3.19 5.44
CA PHE A 124 -10.99 2.97 6.84
C PHE A 124 -9.52 3.24 7.14
N GLN A 125 -8.61 2.91 6.23
CA GLN A 125 -7.19 3.14 6.45
C GLN A 125 -6.84 4.63 6.40
N MET A 126 -7.26 5.33 5.35
CA MET A 126 -6.98 6.76 5.19
C MET A 126 -7.68 7.61 6.24
N VAL A 127 -8.97 7.36 6.49
CA VAL A 127 -9.75 8.10 7.50
C VAL A 127 -9.29 7.72 8.90
N GLY A 128 -9.04 6.44 9.17
CA GLY A 128 -8.59 5.95 10.46
C GLY A 128 -7.25 6.55 10.89
N ALA A 129 -6.27 6.64 9.99
CA ALA A 129 -5.00 7.30 10.27
C ALA A 129 -5.21 8.78 10.64
N GLY A 130 -6.03 9.52 9.88
CA GLY A 130 -6.35 10.92 10.16
C GLY A 130 -7.05 11.12 11.50
N LEU A 131 -8.06 10.31 11.80
CA LEU A 131 -8.83 10.36 13.05
C LEU A 131 -7.94 10.10 14.27
N VAL A 132 -7.00 9.17 14.19
CA VAL A 132 -6.09 8.88 15.29
C VAL A 132 -5.14 10.06 15.51
N ILE A 133 -4.57 10.64 14.44
CA ILE A 133 -3.74 11.85 14.58
C ILE A 133 -4.54 12.98 15.23
N LEU A 134 -5.79 13.20 14.81
CA LEU A 134 -6.68 14.19 15.42
C LEU A 134 -6.95 13.88 16.89
N ALA A 135 -7.20 12.63 17.25
CA ALA A 135 -7.44 12.24 18.63
C ALA A 135 -6.23 12.58 19.53
N PHE A 136 -5.01 12.35 19.05
CA PHE A 136 -3.79 12.74 19.77
C PHE A 136 -3.63 14.26 19.92
N VAL A 137 -4.06 15.03 18.91
CA VAL A 137 -4.03 16.50 18.96
C VAL A 137 -5.09 17.07 19.92
N LEU A 138 -6.29 16.48 19.94
CA LEU A 138 -7.45 17.04 20.64
C LEU A 138 -7.61 16.53 22.07
N PHE A 139 -7.38 15.23 22.31
CA PHE A 139 -7.68 14.56 23.59
C PHE A 139 -6.43 14.12 24.36
N GLY A 140 -5.24 14.36 23.82
CA GLY A 140 -3.99 13.96 24.45
C GLY A 140 -3.74 12.44 24.46
N SER A 141 -2.69 12.01 25.15
CA SER A 141 -2.07 10.70 24.89
C SER A 141 -2.81 9.45 25.40
N PRO A 142 -3.50 9.40 26.55
CA PRO A 142 -4.06 8.14 27.05
C PRO A 142 -5.29 7.69 26.27
N ALA A 143 -6.29 8.57 26.12
CA ALA A 143 -7.52 8.27 25.41
C ALA A 143 -7.26 8.03 23.92
N ALA A 144 -6.39 8.83 23.30
CA ALA A 144 -6.04 8.67 21.89
C ALA A 144 -5.29 7.35 21.62
N ARG A 145 -4.46 6.87 22.56
CA ARG A 145 -3.79 5.57 22.44
C ARG A 145 -4.79 4.41 22.45
N SER A 146 -5.76 4.42 23.36
CA SER A 146 -6.80 3.38 23.41
C SER A 146 -7.65 3.38 22.15
N PHE A 147 -8.05 4.56 21.67
CA PHE A 147 -8.79 4.69 20.42
C PHE A 147 -7.97 4.22 19.22
N GLY A 148 -6.70 4.63 19.12
CA GLY A 148 -5.78 4.20 18.07
C GLY A 148 -5.57 2.68 18.06
N ALA A 149 -5.41 2.07 19.24
CA ALA A 149 -5.30 0.62 19.37
C ALA A 149 -6.56 -0.10 18.88
N PHE A 150 -7.74 0.34 19.32
CA PHE A 150 -9.02 -0.21 18.86
C PHE A 150 -9.18 -0.09 17.34
N ALA A 151 -8.94 1.10 16.79
CA ALA A 151 -9.05 1.36 15.36
C ALA A 151 -8.08 0.51 14.53
N ALA A 152 -6.84 0.34 14.97
CA ALA A 152 -5.85 -0.48 14.28
C ALA A 152 -6.23 -1.96 14.28
N TRP A 153 -6.69 -2.50 15.41
CA TRP A 153 -7.13 -3.89 15.51
C TRP A 153 -8.38 -4.14 14.67
N LEU A 154 -9.35 -3.22 14.69
CA LEU A 154 -10.54 -3.32 13.85
C LEU A 154 -10.17 -3.31 12.36
N ALA A 155 -9.29 -2.39 11.94
CA ALA A 155 -8.82 -2.32 10.56
C ALA A 155 -8.06 -3.59 10.14
N ALA A 156 -7.20 -4.14 11.01
CA ALA A 156 -6.51 -5.39 10.78
C ALA A 156 -7.50 -6.55 10.61
N ALA A 157 -8.48 -6.69 11.52
CA ALA A 157 -9.50 -7.73 11.45
C ALA A 157 -10.30 -7.67 10.14
N LEU A 158 -10.83 -6.50 9.78
CA LEU A 158 -11.58 -6.29 8.53
C LEU A 158 -10.74 -6.63 7.29
N THR A 159 -9.48 -6.24 7.31
CA THR A 159 -8.56 -6.47 6.20
C THR A 159 -8.24 -7.95 6.01
N TRP A 160 -8.09 -8.72 7.10
CA TRP A 160 -7.85 -10.16 7.06
C TRP A 160 -9.09 -10.96 6.70
N ILE A 161 -10.27 -10.58 7.21
CA ILE A 161 -11.55 -11.16 6.76
C ILE A 161 -11.70 -11.00 5.25
N SER A 162 -11.40 -9.81 4.72
CA SER A 162 -11.44 -9.55 3.28
C SER A 162 -10.39 -10.35 2.50
N ALA A 163 -9.25 -10.69 3.11
CA ALA A 163 -8.13 -11.37 2.45
C ALA A 163 -8.32 -12.88 2.36
N TRP A 164 -9.09 -13.48 3.26
CA TRP A 164 -9.27 -14.92 3.36
C TRP A 164 -9.63 -15.61 2.03
N PRO A 165 -10.62 -15.12 1.24
CA PRO A 165 -10.96 -15.73 -0.04
C PRO A 165 -9.79 -15.67 -1.04
N TYR A 166 -9.02 -14.58 -1.01
CA TYR A 166 -7.88 -14.40 -1.91
C TYR A 166 -6.73 -15.34 -1.58
N LEU A 167 -6.45 -15.53 -0.28
CA LEU A 167 -5.42 -16.46 0.17
C LEU A 167 -5.80 -17.91 -0.16
N ASN A 168 -7.04 -18.31 0.13
CA ASN A 168 -7.48 -19.68 -0.07
C ASN A 168 -7.50 -20.08 -1.57
N LEU A 169 -8.03 -19.21 -2.44
CA LEU A 169 -8.04 -19.45 -3.89
C LEU A 169 -6.66 -19.25 -4.53
N GLY A 170 -5.92 -18.25 -4.04
CA GLY A 170 -4.60 -17.90 -4.56
C GLY A 170 -3.57 -18.99 -4.29
N LEU A 171 -3.54 -19.55 -3.08
CA LEU A 171 -2.55 -20.55 -2.66
C LEU A 171 -2.82 -21.94 -3.25
N ARG A 172 -4.08 -22.37 -3.34
CA ARG A 172 -4.44 -23.74 -3.75
C ARG A 172 -4.05 -24.11 -5.18
N GLY A 173 -3.91 -23.14 -6.07
CA GLY A 173 -3.53 -23.45 -7.45
C GLY A 173 -2.05 -23.21 -7.74
N LEU A 174 -1.21 -22.86 -6.76
CA LEU A 174 0.19 -22.53 -7.04
C LEU A 174 0.95 -23.77 -7.48
N SER A 175 1.59 -23.68 -8.64
CA SER A 175 2.64 -24.63 -9.01
C SER A 175 3.84 -24.50 -8.05
N GLY A 176 4.61 -25.57 -7.85
CA GLY A 176 5.82 -25.53 -7.01
C GLY A 176 6.82 -24.44 -7.41
N LYS A 177 6.95 -24.15 -8.72
CA LYS A 177 7.79 -23.04 -9.22
C LYS A 177 7.24 -21.67 -8.85
N GLU A 178 5.91 -21.50 -8.89
CA GLU A 178 5.24 -20.26 -8.50
C GLU A 178 5.29 -20.02 -7.00
N ALA A 179 5.16 -21.08 -6.20
CA ALA A 179 5.29 -21.01 -4.74
C ALA A 179 6.71 -20.59 -4.34
N LEU A 180 7.74 -21.15 -4.99
CA LEU A 180 9.12 -20.77 -4.74
C LEU A 180 9.40 -19.31 -5.12
N SER A 181 8.90 -18.86 -6.27
CA SER A 181 9.06 -17.46 -6.68
C SER A 181 8.31 -16.50 -5.76
N LEU A 182 7.12 -16.87 -5.30
CA LEU A 182 6.34 -16.10 -4.34
C LEU A 182 7.10 -15.98 -3.02
N GLY A 183 7.65 -17.09 -2.51
CA GLY A 183 8.46 -17.11 -1.30
C GLY A 183 9.63 -16.13 -1.37
N LYS A 184 10.39 -16.11 -2.47
CA LYS A 184 11.51 -15.17 -2.69
C LYS A 184 11.07 -13.71 -2.71
N GLU A 185 9.86 -13.42 -3.16
CA GLU A 185 9.30 -12.07 -3.23
C GLU A 185 8.75 -11.60 -1.88
N ILE A 186 8.08 -12.46 -1.12
CA ILE A 186 7.46 -12.04 0.16
C ILE A 186 8.43 -12.10 1.34
N LEU A 187 9.48 -12.92 1.26
CA LEU A 187 10.38 -13.14 2.40
C LEU A 187 11.16 -11.88 2.84
N PRO A 188 11.77 -11.08 1.93
CA PRO A 188 12.49 -9.88 2.35
C PRO A 188 11.61 -8.86 3.11
N PRO A 189 10.42 -8.45 2.64
CA PRO A 189 9.61 -7.50 3.39
C PRO A 189 9.04 -8.11 4.70
N ILE A 190 8.76 -9.42 4.75
CA ILE A 190 8.37 -10.07 6.01
C ILE A 190 9.53 -10.02 7.03
N PHE A 191 10.76 -10.27 6.58
CA PHE A 191 11.94 -10.17 7.43
C PHE A 191 12.14 -8.75 7.97
N LEU A 192 11.98 -7.73 7.12
CA LEU A 192 12.06 -6.34 7.54
C LEU A 192 10.95 -5.96 8.54
N LEU A 193 9.74 -6.49 8.38
CA LEU A 193 8.68 -6.33 9.38
C LEU A 193 9.12 -6.91 10.72
N VAL A 194 9.60 -8.16 10.76
CA VAL A 194 10.07 -8.79 12.00
C VAL A 194 11.19 -7.99 12.67
N LEU A 195 12.11 -7.41 11.88
CA LEU A 195 13.19 -6.57 12.38
C LEU A 195 12.72 -5.21 12.92
N PHE A 196 11.63 -4.66 12.39
CA PHE A 196 11.16 -3.31 12.74
C PHE A 196 11.04 -3.03 14.24
N PRO A 197 10.33 -3.85 15.06
CA PRO A 197 10.24 -3.61 16.50
C PRO A 197 11.55 -3.87 17.25
N LEU A 198 12.45 -4.68 16.67
CA LEU A 198 13.73 -5.06 17.27
C LEU A 198 14.83 -4.01 17.03
N ALA A 199 14.67 -3.17 16.01
CA ALA A 199 15.71 -2.26 15.53
C ALA A 199 16.03 -1.08 16.47
N GLY A 200 15.20 -0.80 17.50
CA GLY A 200 15.49 0.24 18.49
C GLY A 200 15.75 1.62 17.87
N SER A 201 16.95 2.18 18.09
CA SER A 201 17.37 3.47 17.50
C SER A 201 17.56 3.42 15.97
N LEU A 202 17.77 2.22 15.42
CA LEU A 202 17.94 1.97 13.99
C LEU A 202 16.63 1.61 13.28
N TRP A 203 15.47 1.93 13.87
CA TRP A 203 14.14 1.68 13.29
C TRP A 203 13.97 2.18 11.85
N TRP A 204 14.71 3.22 11.46
CA TRP A 204 14.67 3.81 10.13
C TRP A 204 15.22 2.88 9.04
N LEU A 205 16.07 1.89 9.39
CA LEU A 205 16.59 0.89 8.44
C LEU A 205 15.51 -0.06 7.91
N PRO A 206 14.80 -0.84 8.76
CA PRO A 206 13.69 -1.68 8.29
C PRO A 206 12.54 -0.86 7.71
N PHE A 207 12.31 0.36 8.22
CA PHE A 207 11.36 1.31 7.64
C PHE A 207 11.71 1.66 6.19
N ALA A 208 12.92 2.17 5.93
CA ALA A 208 13.37 2.55 4.61
C ALA A 208 13.38 1.35 3.66
N GLY A 209 13.83 0.18 4.16
CA GLY A 209 13.77 -1.08 3.43
C GLY A 209 12.34 -1.41 2.98
N LEU A 210 11.35 -1.35 3.87
CA LEU A 210 9.95 -1.65 3.54
C LEU A 210 9.35 -0.67 2.54
N VAL A 211 9.65 0.62 2.70
CA VAL A 211 9.15 1.69 1.82
C VAL A 211 9.77 1.58 0.42
N LEU A 212 11.06 1.26 0.33
CA LEU A 212 11.79 1.16 -0.94
C LEU A 212 11.66 -0.21 -1.63
N TYR A 213 11.28 -1.26 -0.89
CA TYR A 213 11.17 -2.62 -1.43
C TYR A 213 10.22 -2.71 -2.64
N PHE A 214 9.03 -2.10 -2.52
CA PHE A 214 8.02 -2.15 -3.60
C PHE A 214 8.42 -1.35 -4.85
N PRO A 215 8.95 -0.12 -4.75
CA PRO A 215 9.58 0.56 -5.88
C PRO A 215 10.67 -0.26 -6.56
N LEU A 216 11.58 -0.87 -5.79
CA LEU A 216 12.72 -1.60 -6.34
C LEU A 216 12.27 -2.85 -7.11
N THR A 217 11.30 -3.60 -6.59
CA THR A 217 10.74 -4.76 -7.30
C THR A 217 10.00 -4.35 -8.57
N LEU A 218 9.31 -3.19 -8.55
CA LEU A 218 8.69 -2.62 -9.74
C LEU A 218 9.73 -2.28 -10.81
N VAL A 219 10.78 -1.56 -10.42
CA VAL A 219 11.87 -1.15 -11.32
C VAL A 219 12.56 -2.38 -11.91
N ASN A 220 12.86 -3.39 -11.09
CA ASN A 220 13.46 -4.64 -11.55
C ASN A 220 12.57 -5.38 -12.56
N SER A 221 11.26 -5.44 -12.32
CA SER A 221 10.31 -6.08 -13.25
C SER A 221 10.15 -5.32 -14.57
N LEU A 222 10.27 -3.99 -14.56
CA LEU A 222 10.32 -3.19 -15.78
C LEU A 222 11.59 -3.46 -16.59
N PHE A 223 12.76 -3.52 -15.94
CA PHE A 223 14.02 -3.78 -16.63
C PHE A 223 14.09 -5.21 -17.19
N SER A 224 13.61 -6.21 -16.45
CA SER A 224 13.54 -7.58 -16.97
C SER A 224 12.60 -7.69 -18.18
N GLY A 225 11.46 -6.99 -18.14
CA GLY A 225 10.51 -6.94 -19.26
C GLY A 225 10.96 -6.13 -20.48
N LEU A 226 12.01 -5.31 -20.35
CA LEU A 226 12.68 -4.64 -21.46
C LEU A 226 13.85 -5.47 -22.03
N ALA A 227 14.48 -6.28 -21.18
CA ALA A 227 15.54 -7.21 -21.58
C ALA A 227 14.97 -8.43 -22.33
N GLU A 228 13.75 -8.87 -21.98
CA GLU A 228 12.97 -9.80 -22.78
C GLU A 228 12.36 -9.04 -23.97
N GLY A 229 13.03 -9.11 -25.13
CA GLY A 229 12.54 -8.50 -26.37
C GLY A 229 11.11 -8.95 -26.74
N PRO A 230 10.45 -8.24 -27.68
CA PRO A 230 9.03 -8.45 -28.03
C PRO A 230 8.65 -9.86 -28.52
N ASP A 231 9.63 -10.75 -28.72
CA ASP A 231 9.49 -12.06 -29.37
C ASP A 231 9.02 -13.20 -28.43
N SER A 232 8.92 -12.97 -27.12
CA SER A 232 8.41 -13.98 -26.17
C SER A 232 6.89 -13.95 -25.97
N ARG A 233 6.16 -13.13 -26.75
CA ARG A 233 4.68 -13.05 -26.72
C ARG A 233 3.98 -13.63 -27.97
N GLY A 234 4.64 -14.52 -28.71
CA GLY A 234 3.94 -15.57 -29.48
C GLY A 234 4.15 -16.88 -28.71
N VAL A 235 3.16 -17.68 -28.32
CA VAL A 235 2.05 -18.23 -29.11
C VAL A 235 0.96 -18.61 -28.10
N VAL A 236 -0.14 -17.86 -28.06
CA VAL A 236 -1.44 -18.49 -27.76
C VAL A 236 -2.04 -18.72 -29.13
N SER A 237 -1.85 -19.95 -29.60
CA SER A 237 -2.31 -20.43 -30.89
C SER A 237 -3.81 -20.20 -31.03
N SER A 238 -4.15 -19.32 -31.97
CA SER A 238 -5.35 -19.41 -32.76
C SER A 238 -5.37 -20.76 -33.48
N THR A 239 -5.97 -21.77 -32.85
CA THR A 239 -6.42 -23.01 -33.52
C THR A 239 -7.58 -23.57 -32.72
N GLU A 240 -8.80 -23.19 -33.10
CA GLU A 240 -9.90 -24.11 -33.36
C GLU A 240 -11.08 -23.29 -33.92
N ASP A 241 -10.99 -23.04 -35.23
CA ASP A 241 -12.16 -22.92 -36.10
C ASP A 241 -12.52 -24.35 -36.53
N ARG A 242 -13.75 -24.80 -36.25
CA ARG A 242 -14.68 -25.49 -37.16
C ARG A 242 -15.92 -25.99 -36.45
#